data_AF-A0A7X8KB02-F1
#
_entry.id   AF-A0A7X8KB02-F1
#
_cell.length_a   1.000
_cell.length_b   1.000
_cell.length_c   1.000
_cell.angle_alpha   90.00
_cell.angle_beta   90.00
_cell.angle_gamma   90.00
#
_symmetry.space_group_name_H-M   'P 1'
#
loop_
_entity.id
_entity.type
_entity.pdbx_description
1 polymer ?
#
loop_
_entity_poly.entity_id
_entity_poly.type
_entity_poly.pdbx_seq_one_letter_code
_entity_poly.pdbx_strand_id
1 'polypeptide(L)' 'EGWLFINHLALKMLYGILDYIVQANLAAKYSFKDVVRTLKGIRANKINGQWRLTQFTKNIRKLCTDLNIEIDGPLVG' A
#
# COMPACT_ATOMS: atom_id res chain seq x y z
N GLU A 1 13.90 -17.07 -19.72
CA GLU A 1 12.42 -16.97 -19.56
C GLU A 1 11.95 -16.22 -18.31
N GLY A 2 12.72 -16.18 -17.19
CA GLY A 2 12.29 -15.49 -15.96
C GLY A 2 11.94 -14.00 -16.11
N TRP A 3 12.60 -13.26 -17.00
CA TRP A 3 12.30 -11.83 -17.22
C TRP A 3 10.87 -11.58 -17.74
N LEU A 4 10.38 -12.44 -18.65
CA LEU A 4 9.01 -12.34 -19.16
C LEU A 4 7.99 -12.60 -18.05
N PHE A 5 8.27 -13.58 -17.17
CA PHE A 5 7.44 -13.85 -16.00
C PHE A 5 7.37 -12.65 -15.04
N ILE A 6 8.53 -12.06 -14.70
CA ILE A 6 8.59 -10.88 -13.83
C ILE A 6 7.81 -9.70 -14.43
N ASN A 7 7.94 -9.46 -15.73
CA ASN A 7 7.19 -8.41 -16.41
C ASN A 7 5.69 -8.66 -16.40
N HIS A 8 5.26 -9.90 -16.69
CA HIS A 8 3.86 -10.28 -16.64
C HIS A 8 3.27 -10.06 -15.25
N LEU A 9 3.99 -10.47 -14.21
CA LEU A 9 3.58 -10.28 -12.82
C LEU A 9 3.49 -8.79 -12.46
N ALA A 10 4.49 -7.99 -12.86
CA ALA A 10 4.49 -6.56 -12.62
C ALA A 10 3.30 -5.85 -13.29
N LEU A 11 2.97 -6.22 -14.54
CA LEU A 11 1.80 -5.71 -15.25
C LEU A 11 0.50 -6.12 -14.55
N LYS A 12 0.37 -7.38 -14.12
CA LYS A 12 -0.81 -7.85 -13.37
C LYS A 12 -1.02 -7.06 -12.08
N MET A 13 0.05 -6.80 -11.32
CA MET A 13 -0.01 -5.97 -10.12
C MET A 13 -0.35 -4.50 -10.42
N LEU A 14 0.25 -3.93 -11.49
CA LEU A 14 -0.05 -2.58 -11.94
C LEU A 14 -1.54 -2.39 -12.25
N TYR A 15 -2.09 -3.26 -13.10
CA TYR A 15 -3.51 -3.22 -13.46
C TYR A 15 -4.40 -3.47 -12.24
N GLY A 16 -4.05 -4.43 -11.38
CA GLY A 16 -4.82 -4.68 -10.15
C GLY A 16 -4.93 -3.45 -9.25
N ILE A 17 -3.86 -2.67 -9.10
CA ILE A 17 -3.89 -1.42 -8.32
C ILE A 17 -4.69 -0.34 -9.06
N LEU A 18 -4.53 -0.19 -10.37
CA LEU A 18 -5.31 0.79 -11.15
C LEU A 18 -6.81 0.49 -11.07
N ASP A 19 -7.21 -0.75 -11.26
CA ASP A 19 -8.60 -1.20 -11.17
C ASP A 19 -9.16 -0.92 -9.77
N TYR A 20 -8.39 -1.20 -8.72
CA TYR A 20 -8.80 -0.93 -7.34
C TYR A 20 -9.06 0.56 -7.08
N ILE A 21 -8.19 1.44 -7.59
CA ILE A 21 -8.37 2.90 -7.48
C ILE A 21 -9.59 3.37 -8.28
N VAL A 22 -9.81 2.83 -9.48
CA VAL A 22 -10.95 3.18 -10.34
C VAL A 22 -12.27 2.72 -9.70
N GLN A 23 -12.32 1.49 -9.19
CA GLN A 23 -13.51 0.93 -8.51
C GLN A 23 -13.86 1.72 -7.24
N ALA A 24 -12.87 2.26 -6.54
CA ALA A 24 -13.09 3.18 -5.42
C ALA A 24 -13.49 4.61 -5.84
N ASN A 25 -13.59 4.91 -7.14
CA ASN A 25 -13.82 6.25 -7.70
C ASN A 25 -12.75 7.29 -7.27
N LEU A 26 -11.49 6.85 -7.17
CA LEU A 26 -10.37 7.66 -6.68
C LEU A 26 -9.32 7.97 -7.75
N ALA A 27 -9.55 7.61 -9.02
CA ALA A 27 -8.58 7.78 -10.10
C ALA A 27 -8.23 9.26 -10.38
N ALA A 28 -9.14 10.19 -10.09
CA ALA A 28 -8.87 11.63 -10.17
C ALA A 28 -7.99 12.15 -9.02
N LYS A 29 -7.89 11.40 -7.92
CA LYS A 29 -7.20 11.78 -6.68
C LYS A 29 -5.85 11.10 -6.52
N TYR A 30 -5.73 9.85 -6.95
CA TYR A 30 -4.54 9.02 -6.75
C TYR A 30 -4.09 8.37 -8.06
N SER A 31 -2.79 8.50 -8.36
CA SER A 31 -2.14 7.67 -9.37
C SER A 31 -1.64 6.36 -8.75
N PHE A 32 -1.35 5.35 -9.59
CA PHE A 32 -0.63 4.14 -9.18
C PHE A 32 0.64 4.46 -8.36
N LYS A 33 1.41 5.47 -8.80
CA LYS A 33 2.65 5.86 -8.14
C LYS A 33 2.39 6.42 -6.75
N ASP A 34 1.32 7.19 -6.56
CA ASP A 34 0.96 7.76 -5.25
C ASP A 34 0.60 6.65 -4.27
N VAL A 35 -0.18 5.66 -4.71
CA VAL A 35 -0.56 4.51 -3.89
C VAL A 35 0.67 3.71 -3.48
N VAL A 36 1.49 3.27 -4.45
CA VAL A 36 2.69 2.47 -4.17
C VAL A 36 3.68 3.21 -3.28
N ARG A 37 3.93 4.51 -3.56
CA ARG A 37 4.86 5.31 -2.76
C ARG A 37 4.38 5.47 -1.33
N THR A 38 3.09 5.74 -1.14
CA THR A 38 2.52 5.97 0.20
C THR A 38 2.49 4.67 1.00
N LEU A 39 2.00 3.57 0.42
CA LEU A 39 1.90 2.29 1.12
C LEU A 39 3.28 1.68 1.46
N LYS A 40 4.34 1.96 0.68
CA LYS A 40 5.73 1.60 1.05
C LYS A 40 6.20 2.18 2.38
N GLY A 41 5.53 3.20 2.90
CA GLY A 41 5.81 3.79 4.21
C GLY A 41 5.24 2.99 5.38
N ILE A 42 4.33 2.04 5.14
CA ILE A 42 3.82 1.13 6.17
C ILE A 42 4.91 0.08 6.43
N ARG A 43 5.36 0.00 7.68
CA ARG A 43 6.41 -0.93 8.10
C ARG A 43 6.04 -1.52 9.45
N ALA A 44 6.48 -2.75 9.68
CA ALA A 44 6.39 -3.41 10.98
C ALA A 44 7.78 -3.85 11.41
N ASN A 45 8.10 -3.65 12.68
CA ASN A 45 9.34 -4.08 13.30
C ASN A 45 9.03 -5.14 14.36
N LYS A 46 9.93 -6.10 14.53
CA LYS A 46 9.83 -7.09 15.60
C LYS A 46 10.62 -6.59 16.81
N ILE A 47 9.91 -6.24 17.89
CA ILE A 47 10.49 -5.73 19.14
C ILE A 47 10.08 -6.68 20.26
N ASN A 48 11.06 -7.19 21.01
CA ASN A 48 10.84 -8.14 22.12
C ASN A 48 9.95 -9.34 21.71
N GLY A 49 10.20 -9.89 20.53
CA GLY A 49 9.44 -11.02 20.00
C GLY A 49 8.08 -10.67 19.38
N GLN A 50 7.58 -9.45 19.55
CA GLN A 50 6.27 -9.00 19.06
C GLN A 50 6.40 -8.11 17.83
N TRP A 51 5.56 -8.35 16.82
CA TRP A 51 5.44 -7.43 15.68
C TRP A 51 4.68 -6.19 16.11
N ARG A 52 5.24 -5.02 15.77
CA ARG A 52 4.62 -3.73 16.06
C ARG A 52 4.73 -2.84 14.83
N LEU A 53 3.66 -2.10 14.54
CA LEU A 53 3.64 -1.18 13.41
C LEU A 53 4.46 0.05 13.74
N THR A 54 5.30 0.47 12.79
CA THR A 54 6.01 1.75 12.92
C THR A 54 5.02 2.90 12.75
N GLN A 55 5.23 4.01 13.46
CA GLN A 55 4.44 5.21 13.26
C GLN A 55 4.48 5.65 11.77
N PHE A 56 3.30 5.84 11.19
CA PHE A 56 3.14 6.27 9.81
C PHE A 56 2.48 7.64 9.72
N THR A 57 2.72 8.33 8.60
CA THR A 57 2.30 9.71 8.39
C THR A 57 0.78 9.83 8.22
N LYS A 58 0.26 11.06 8.40
CA LYS A 58 -1.15 11.38 8.12
C LYS A 58 -1.56 11.03 6.69
N ASN A 59 -0.64 11.16 5.72
CA ASN A 59 -0.91 10.84 4.32
C ASN A 59 -1.17 9.34 4.12
N ILE A 60 -0.43 8.48 4.83
CA ILE A 60 -0.65 7.03 4.81
C ILE A 60 -2.02 6.70 5.38
N ARG A 61 -2.36 7.28 6.55
CA ARG A 61 -3.68 7.08 7.16
C ARG A 61 -4.81 7.53 6.23
N LYS A 62 -4.69 8.72 5.65
CA LYS A 62 -5.67 9.28 4.72
C LYS A 62 -5.88 8.37 3.50
N LEU A 63 -4.79 7.93 2.87
CA LEU A 63 -4.87 7.02 1.73
C LEU A 63 -5.57 5.71 2.11
N CYS A 64 -5.23 5.13 3.27
CA CYS A 64 -5.83 3.89 3.72
C CYS A 64 -7.34 4.08 4.00
N THR A 65 -7.73 5.18 4.63
CA THR A 65 -9.16 5.50 4.82
C THR A 65 -9.89 5.68 3.49
N ASP A 66 -9.32 6.42 2.54
CA ASP A 66 -9.93 6.65 1.23
C ASP A 66 -10.10 5.33 0.46
N LEU A 67 -9.10 4.45 0.52
CA LEU A 67 -9.12 3.13 -0.14
C LEU A 67 -9.82 2.03 0.68
N ASN A 68 -10.40 2.36 1.85
CA ASN A 68 -10.99 1.38 2.75
C ASN A 68 -10.04 0.21 3.13
N ILE A 69 -8.78 0.54 3.38
CA ILE A 69 -7.74 -0.38 3.87
C ILE A 69 -7.67 -0.26 5.39
N GLU A 70 -8.00 -1.33 6.09
CA GLU A 70 -7.86 -1.42 7.54
C GLU A 70 -6.43 -1.83 7.90
N ILE A 71 -5.80 -1.04 8.78
CA ILE A 71 -4.48 -1.35 9.35
C ILE A 71 -4.66 -1.38 10.86
N ASP A 72 -4.61 -2.58 11.43
CA ASP A 72 -4.70 -2.78 12.87
C ASP A 72 -3.39 -3.33 13.43
N GLY A 73 -2.97 -2.80 14.58
CA GLY A 73 -1.73 -3.20 15.25
C GLY A 73 -1.15 -2.13 16.18
N PRO A 74 -0.44 -2.53 17.25
CA PRO A 74 0.13 -1.60 18.21
C PRO A 74 1.23 -0.75 17.54
N LEU A 75 1.08 0.57 17.63
CA LEU A 75 2.06 1.53 17.11
C LEU A 75 3.28 1.60 18.04
N VAL A 76 4.47 1.63 17.45
CA VAL A 76 5.72 2.01 18.12
C VAL A 76 5.96 3.49 17.85
N GLY A 77 5.99 4.28 18.93
CA GLY A 77 6.45 5.67 18.94
C GLY A 77 7.96 5.76 19.15
#